data_AF-A0A412I261-F1
#
_entry.id   AF-A0A412I261-F1
#
_cell.length_a   1.000
_cell.length_b   1.000
_cell.length_c   1.000
_cell.angle_alpha   90.00
_cell.angle_beta   90.00
_cell.angle_gamma   90.00
#
_symmetry.space_group_name_H-M   'P 1'
#
loop_
_entity.id
_entity.type
_entity.pdbx_description
1 polymer ?
#
loop_
_entity_poly.entity_id
_entity_poly.type
_entity_poly.pdbx_seq_one_letter_code
_entity_poly.pdbx_strand_id
1 'polypeptide(L)'
;MSMIRNILYTWVSASVIMTGTVFNTLADEDSKSLHFEITGGLGTAEVVTDNGISYSVEGGDDLFHFIPDTELKITIHFKYGIDSIKENNSVLKQKNTKMEDIKKKDYSFTYKTKNADSNLSVNLTEMHSRFKITSIKTDDNGDVMPLHSKFECVKKEYYEEANEDIEKAIEIAKENDSEGDYQILESDDNGVLQSNDFLRGTYIIKKIDDKINLDPFELVVSRDKDTPYTYIRMKDGKEISSDSKGTVKMIECDQSIQSATRIVLKSKNAKVSDENATFKIKMLQDDEKALKNYKKDYLKTDKKGYISMYDGVRWINTFTLKKGECVLPVVLPDGLYKLSDFSIKHSKIKSTRVSVSSEIISGLDEDSQPVNDCVIFLK
;
A
#
# COMPACT_ATOMS: atom_id res chain seq x y z
N MET A 1 -50.35 -66.48 -7.06
CA MET A 1 -49.10 -65.75 -7.30
C MET A 1 -49.12 -64.48 -6.46
N SER A 2 -48.14 -64.36 -5.55
CA SER A 2 -47.88 -63.34 -4.51
C SER A 2 -48.30 -61.91 -4.91
N MET A 3 -49.03 -61.06 -4.19
CA MET A 3 -49.19 -60.67 -2.76
C MET A 3 -48.04 -59.83 -2.13
N ILE A 4 -48.45 -58.68 -1.56
CA ILE A 4 -47.94 -57.97 -0.34
C ILE A 4 -46.65 -57.12 -0.55
N ARG A 5 -46.67 -55.77 -0.45
CA ARG A 5 -46.84 -54.81 0.68
C ARG A 5 -45.67 -54.83 1.70
N ASN A 6 -45.23 -53.62 2.09
CA ASN A 6 -44.64 -53.21 3.37
C ASN A 6 -43.09 -53.23 3.60
N ILE A 7 -42.62 -52.09 4.16
CA ILE A 7 -41.72 -51.96 5.34
C ILE A 7 -40.20 -52.15 5.04
N LEU A 8 -39.20 -51.40 5.55
CA LEU A 8 -38.97 -50.69 6.82
C LEU A 8 -37.86 -49.63 6.67
N TYR A 9 -37.91 -48.61 7.53
CA TYR A 9 -36.78 -47.81 8.01
C TYR A 9 -35.67 -48.68 8.62
N THR A 10 -34.41 -48.27 8.48
CA THR A 10 -33.44 -48.41 9.57
C THR A 10 -32.48 -47.23 9.57
N TRP A 11 -32.66 -46.35 10.56
CA TRP A 11 -31.56 -45.59 11.14
C TRP A 11 -30.49 -46.57 11.63
N VAL A 12 -29.25 -46.39 11.18
CA VAL A 12 -28.07 -46.80 11.95
C VAL A 12 -27.21 -45.58 12.10
N SER A 13 -27.33 -44.93 13.25
CA SER A 13 -26.31 -44.07 13.82
C SER A 13 -25.08 -44.94 14.14
N ALA A 14 -23.99 -44.73 13.42
CA ALA A 14 -22.66 -45.22 13.81
C ALA A 14 -21.65 -44.08 13.62
N SER A 15 -21.39 -43.36 14.70
CA SER A 15 -20.30 -42.40 14.84
C SER A 15 -19.05 -43.15 15.33
N VAL A 16 -18.06 -43.43 14.47
CA VAL A 16 -16.61 -43.59 14.81
C VAL A 16 -15.83 -43.41 13.48
N ILE A 17 -15.27 -42.22 13.21
CA ILE A 17 -13.84 -41.83 13.33
C ILE A 17 -12.86 -42.64 12.45
N MET A 18 -12.29 -41.92 11.46
CA MET A 18 -11.04 -42.12 10.70
C MET A 18 -10.81 -43.43 9.94
N THR A 19 -10.83 -43.37 8.61
CA THR A 19 -9.64 -43.32 7.73
C THR A 19 -10.11 -43.31 6.26
N GLY A 20 -9.34 -42.65 5.39
CA GLY A 20 -9.75 -42.18 4.07
C GLY A 20 -10.61 -43.12 3.24
N THR A 21 -11.75 -42.61 2.78
CA THR A 21 -12.41 -43.05 1.55
C THR A 21 -13.32 -41.91 1.11
N VAL A 22 -12.91 -41.25 0.03
CA VAL A 22 -13.75 -40.36 -0.74
C VAL A 22 -14.94 -41.18 -1.21
N PHE A 23 -16.15 -40.86 -0.76
CA PHE A 23 -17.33 -41.30 -1.49
C PHE A 23 -17.29 -40.59 -2.84
N ASN A 24 -16.83 -41.31 -3.87
CA ASN A 24 -17.13 -40.98 -5.24
C ASN A 24 -18.66 -41.07 -5.38
N THR A 25 -19.35 -39.96 -5.14
CA THR A 25 -20.65 -39.74 -5.73
C THR A 25 -20.46 -39.91 -7.23
N LEU A 26 -21.13 -40.91 -7.80
CA LEU A 26 -21.23 -41.13 -9.24
C LEU A 26 -21.37 -39.78 -9.94
N ALA A 27 -20.37 -39.38 -10.71
CA ALA A 27 -20.46 -38.21 -11.56
C ALA A 27 -21.62 -38.46 -12.51
N ASP A 28 -22.70 -37.70 -12.34
CA ASP A 28 -23.83 -37.68 -13.24
C ASP A 28 -23.29 -37.38 -14.66
N GLU A 29 -23.74 -38.08 -15.69
CA GLU A 29 -23.21 -37.92 -17.07
C GLU A 29 -23.37 -36.47 -17.58
N ASP A 30 -24.25 -35.69 -16.95
CA ASP A 30 -24.53 -34.28 -17.23
C ASP A 30 -23.75 -33.29 -16.35
N SER A 31 -22.93 -33.74 -15.39
CA SER A 31 -22.17 -32.84 -14.52
C SER A 31 -21.05 -32.13 -15.29
N LYS A 32 -20.88 -30.83 -15.01
CA LYS A 32 -19.80 -29.98 -15.53
C LYS A 32 -18.93 -29.48 -14.40
N SER A 33 -17.75 -29.00 -14.75
CA SER A 33 -16.75 -28.53 -13.79
C SER A 33 -16.55 -27.02 -13.84
N LEU A 34 -16.47 -26.41 -12.66
CA LEU A 34 -16.08 -25.03 -12.45
C LEU A 34 -14.74 -25.06 -11.74
N HIS A 35 -13.72 -24.62 -12.44
CA HIS A 35 -12.43 -24.31 -11.86
C HIS A 35 -12.51 -22.90 -11.27
N PHE A 36 -12.28 -22.77 -9.97
CA PHE A 36 -12.37 -21.50 -9.26
C PHE A 36 -11.02 -21.19 -8.63
N GLU A 37 -10.44 -20.06 -9.00
CA GLU A 37 -9.11 -19.69 -8.55
C GLU A 37 -9.16 -18.30 -7.91
N ILE A 38 -8.58 -18.17 -6.71
CA ILE A 38 -8.33 -16.86 -6.10
C ILE A 38 -6.83 -16.60 -6.17
N THR A 39 -6.44 -15.51 -6.80
CA THR A 39 -5.04 -15.10 -6.96
C THR A 39 -4.81 -13.69 -6.41
N GLY A 40 -3.58 -13.45 -5.95
CA GLY A 40 -3.18 -12.16 -5.37
C GLY A 40 -3.74 -11.90 -3.97
N GLY A 41 -3.15 -10.91 -3.28
CA GLY A 41 -3.64 -10.36 -2.01
C GLY A 41 -3.82 -11.38 -0.85
N LEU A 42 -4.61 -10.98 0.16
CA LEU A 42 -5.10 -11.86 1.23
C LEU A 42 -6.62 -11.88 1.18
N GLY A 43 -7.21 -13.07 0.99
CA GLY A 43 -8.66 -13.26 0.98
C GLY A 43 -9.06 -14.73 0.90
N THR A 44 -10.35 -14.97 1.12
CA THR A 44 -11.02 -16.26 0.98
C THR A 44 -12.29 -16.05 0.16
N ALA A 45 -12.91 -17.11 -0.33
CA ALA A 45 -14.27 -17.03 -0.86
C ALA A 45 -15.17 -18.06 -0.19
N GLU A 46 -16.45 -17.77 -0.23
CA GLU A 46 -17.54 -18.66 0.13
C GLU A 46 -18.41 -18.84 -1.11
N VAL A 47 -18.56 -20.08 -1.56
CA VAL A 47 -19.45 -20.45 -2.66
C VAL A 47 -20.70 -21.11 -2.07
N VAL A 48 -21.85 -20.49 -2.25
CA VAL A 48 -23.14 -21.02 -1.80
C VAL A 48 -23.96 -21.45 -3.01
N THR A 49 -24.35 -22.72 -3.03
CA THR A 49 -25.21 -23.30 -4.08
C THR A 49 -26.69 -22.96 -3.83
N ASP A 50 -27.53 -23.10 -4.87
CA ASP A 50 -29.00 -22.96 -4.77
C ASP A 50 -29.63 -23.83 -3.67
N ASN A 51 -29.02 -24.97 -3.34
CA ASN A 51 -29.47 -25.88 -2.30
C ASN A 51 -29.02 -25.45 -0.89
N GLY A 52 -28.38 -24.30 -0.75
CA GLY A 52 -27.91 -23.73 0.52
C GLY A 52 -26.64 -24.38 1.07
N ILE A 53 -25.96 -25.22 0.29
CA ILE A 53 -24.66 -25.80 0.68
C ILE A 53 -23.58 -24.74 0.45
N SER A 54 -22.79 -24.47 1.49
CA SER A 54 -21.68 -23.52 1.49
C SER A 54 -20.33 -24.26 1.43
N TYR A 55 -19.45 -23.78 0.57
CA TYR A 55 -18.08 -24.26 0.40
C TYR A 55 -17.11 -23.11 0.67
N SER A 56 -16.19 -23.32 1.61
CA SER A 56 -15.08 -22.38 1.85
C SER A 56 -13.97 -22.64 0.84
N VAL A 57 -13.50 -21.57 0.22
CA VAL A 57 -12.32 -21.53 -0.67
C VAL A 57 -11.24 -20.75 0.04
N GLU A 58 -10.24 -21.46 0.57
CA GLU A 58 -9.10 -20.88 1.28
C GLU A 58 -7.86 -20.93 0.38
N GLY A 59 -7.54 -19.80 -0.27
CA GLY A 59 -6.26 -19.54 -0.93
C GLY A 59 -5.72 -20.69 -1.79
N GLY A 60 -6.28 -20.88 -2.97
CA GLY A 60 -5.85 -21.93 -3.89
C GLY A 60 -6.85 -22.16 -5.02
N ASP A 61 -6.44 -23.03 -5.93
CA ASP A 61 -7.19 -23.57 -7.06
C ASP A 61 -8.18 -24.65 -6.56
N ASP A 62 -9.48 -24.40 -6.71
CA ASP A 62 -10.56 -25.33 -6.33
C ASP A 62 -11.38 -25.79 -7.55
N LEU A 63 -11.80 -27.06 -7.54
CA LEU A 63 -12.64 -27.65 -8.58
C LEU A 63 -14.01 -28.03 -8.03
N PHE A 64 -15.06 -27.49 -8.63
CA PHE A 64 -16.46 -27.76 -8.26
C PHE A 64 -17.18 -28.50 -9.38
N HIS A 65 -17.97 -29.51 -9.02
CA HIS A 65 -18.90 -30.14 -9.96
C HIS A 65 -20.30 -29.54 -9.78
N PHE A 66 -20.96 -29.19 -10.88
CA PHE A 66 -22.27 -28.56 -10.88
C PHE A 66 -23.19 -29.15 -11.95
N ILE A 67 -24.50 -29.00 -11.75
CA ILE A 67 -25.52 -29.25 -12.79
C ILE A 67 -25.60 -27.99 -13.67
N PRO A 68 -25.58 -28.10 -15.01
CA PRO A 68 -25.73 -26.94 -15.90
C PRO A 68 -26.91 -26.05 -15.53
N ASP A 69 -26.78 -24.74 -15.77
CA ASP A 69 -27.78 -23.72 -15.46
C ASP A 69 -28.07 -23.48 -13.95
N THR A 70 -27.32 -24.11 -13.04
CA THR A 70 -27.37 -23.81 -11.60
C THR A 70 -26.92 -22.38 -11.32
N GLU A 71 -27.58 -21.72 -10.37
CA GLU A 71 -27.20 -20.41 -9.90
C GLU A 71 -26.31 -20.56 -8.64
N LEU A 72 -25.14 -19.93 -8.66
CA LEU A 72 -24.22 -19.93 -7.53
C LEU A 72 -24.16 -18.52 -6.96
N LYS A 73 -24.30 -18.41 -5.65
CA LYS A 73 -24.01 -17.17 -4.93
C LYS A 73 -22.59 -17.24 -4.41
N ILE A 74 -21.71 -16.48 -5.00
CA ILE A 74 -20.30 -16.42 -4.62
C ILE A 74 -20.09 -15.15 -3.79
N THR A 75 -19.58 -15.31 -2.58
CA THR A 75 -19.17 -14.21 -1.70
C THR A 75 -17.67 -14.25 -1.53
N ILE A 76 -16.98 -13.23 -2.01
CA ILE A 76 -15.54 -13.10 -1.85
C ILE A 76 -15.28 -12.26 -0.62
N HIS A 77 -14.60 -12.85 0.35
CA HIS A 77 -14.11 -12.18 1.54
C HIS A 77 -12.67 -11.73 1.31
N PHE A 78 -12.49 -10.44 1.12
CA PHE A 78 -11.19 -9.89 0.82
C PHE A 78 -10.86 -8.71 1.70
N LYS A 79 -9.56 -8.51 1.83
CA LYS A 79 -8.99 -7.52 2.73
C LYS A 79 -8.77 -6.17 2.05
N TYR A 80 -8.44 -6.16 0.75
CA TYR A 80 -7.93 -4.95 0.07
C TYR A 80 -8.72 -4.50 -1.17
N GLY A 81 -9.29 -5.42 -1.93
CA GLY A 81 -10.02 -5.13 -3.16
C GLY A 81 -10.11 -6.35 -4.05
N ILE A 82 -10.95 -6.27 -5.08
CA ILE A 82 -10.92 -7.18 -6.23
C ILE A 82 -10.56 -6.34 -7.45
N ASP A 83 -9.44 -6.67 -8.09
CA ASP A 83 -9.02 -6.02 -9.33
C ASP A 83 -9.91 -6.48 -10.48
N SER A 84 -10.17 -7.79 -10.58
CA SER A 84 -11.09 -8.32 -11.57
C SER A 84 -11.62 -9.70 -11.21
N ILE A 85 -12.84 -9.97 -11.67
CA ILE A 85 -13.41 -11.32 -11.74
C ILE A 85 -13.47 -11.68 -13.23
N LYS A 86 -12.81 -12.77 -13.62
CA LYS A 86 -12.74 -13.21 -15.01
C LYS A 86 -13.34 -14.59 -15.17
N GLU A 87 -14.14 -14.75 -16.21
CA GLU A 87 -14.52 -16.06 -16.72
C GLU A 87 -13.64 -16.36 -17.92
N ASN A 88 -12.86 -17.43 -17.82
CA ASN A 88 -11.75 -17.75 -18.68
C ASN A 88 -10.80 -16.53 -18.76
N ASN A 89 -10.62 -15.94 -19.94
CA ASN A 89 -9.76 -14.78 -20.15
C ASN A 89 -10.52 -13.44 -20.22
N SER A 90 -11.83 -13.42 -19.96
CA SER A 90 -12.67 -12.23 -20.11
C SER A 90 -13.24 -11.76 -18.78
N VAL A 91 -13.18 -10.44 -18.53
CA VAL A 91 -13.79 -9.83 -17.35
C VAL A 91 -15.29 -10.10 -17.34
N LEU A 92 -15.76 -10.71 -16.24
CA LEU A 92 -17.16 -11.07 -16.04
C LEU A 92 -18.01 -9.81 -15.96
N LYS A 93 -19.23 -9.89 -16.49
CA LYS A 93 -20.21 -8.81 -16.42
C LYS A 93 -21.46 -9.30 -15.71
N GLN A 94 -21.96 -8.50 -14.77
CA GLN A 94 -23.26 -8.72 -14.15
C GLN A 94 -24.16 -7.53 -14.42
N LYS A 95 -25.36 -7.77 -14.98
CA LYS A 95 -26.32 -6.72 -15.37
C LYS A 95 -25.68 -5.61 -16.23
N ASN A 96 -24.89 -6.01 -17.23
CA ASN A 96 -24.11 -5.14 -18.13
C ASN A 96 -22.96 -4.35 -17.48
N THR A 97 -22.70 -4.51 -16.18
CA THR A 97 -21.58 -3.88 -15.48
C THR A 97 -20.41 -4.85 -15.38
N LYS A 98 -19.22 -4.41 -15.78
CA LYS A 98 -17.99 -5.19 -15.58
C LYS A 98 -17.66 -5.32 -14.10
N MET A 99 -17.11 -6.47 -13.74
CA MET A 99 -16.76 -6.81 -12.36
C MET A 99 -15.25 -6.65 -12.15
N GLU A 100 -14.82 -5.39 -12.12
CA GLU A 100 -13.42 -4.97 -11.93
C GLU A 100 -13.37 -3.75 -11.00
N ASP A 101 -12.20 -3.49 -10.39
CA ASP A 101 -11.94 -2.36 -9.48
C ASP A 101 -12.91 -2.26 -8.28
N ILE A 102 -13.31 -3.40 -7.73
CA ILE A 102 -14.27 -3.48 -6.63
C ILE A 102 -13.57 -3.18 -5.31
N LYS A 103 -13.93 -2.05 -4.69
CA LYS A 103 -13.34 -1.58 -3.41
C LYS A 103 -14.14 -1.97 -2.17
N LYS A 104 -15.30 -2.63 -2.34
CA LYS A 104 -16.24 -2.92 -1.26
C LYS A 104 -15.84 -4.20 -0.53
N LYS A 105 -15.42 -4.10 0.74
CA LYS A 105 -15.20 -5.27 1.61
C LYS A 105 -16.41 -6.21 1.54
N ASP A 106 -16.12 -7.49 1.33
CA ASP A 106 -17.10 -8.56 1.10
C ASP A 106 -17.99 -8.27 -0.12
N TYR A 107 -17.66 -8.93 -1.24
CA TYR A 107 -18.40 -8.76 -2.49
C TYR A 107 -19.11 -10.06 -2.85
N SER A 108 -20.44 -10.00 -2.87
CA SER A 108 -21.27 -11.10 -3.33
C SER A 108 -21.79 -10.84 -4.74
N PHE A 109 -21.76 -11.87 -5.57
CA PHE A 109 -22.38 -11.87 -6.87
C PHE A 109 -23.01 -13.22 -7.18
N THR A 110 -23.86 -13.20 -8.20
CA THR A 110 -24.50 -14.38 -8.72
C THR A 110 -23.73 -14.82 -9.96
N TYR A 111 -23.29 -16.07 -9.99
CA TYR A 111 -22.71 -16.72 -11.15
C TYR A 111 -23.65 -17.83 -11.64
N LYS A 112 -24.11 -17.71 -12.88
CA LYS A 112 -24.93 -18.77 -13.50
C LYS A 112 -24.01 -19.72 -14.26
N THR A 113 -24.00 -20.99 -13.85
CA THR A 113 -23.17 -22.00 -14.49
C THR A 113 -23.68 -22.30 -15.91
N LYS A 114 -22.76 -22.68 -16.79
CA LYS A 114 -23.05 -22.92 -18.22
C LYS A 114 -23.02 -24.39 -18.55
N ASN A 115 -23.53 -24.75 -19.73
CA ASN A 115 -23.47 -26.13 -20.23
C ASN A 115 -22.08 -26.49 -20.82
N ALA A 116 -21.01 -26.03 -20.17
CA ALA A 116 -19.61 -26.30 -20.53
C ALA A 116 -18.73 -26.06 -19.29
N ASP A 117 -17.55 -26.67 -19.28
CA ASP A 117 -16.54 -26.39 -18.27
C ASP A 117 -16.08 -24.93 -18.36
N SER A 118 -15.79 -24.34 -17.20
CA SER A 118 -15.47 -22.92 -17.11
C SER A 118 -14.45 -22.66 -16.01
N ASN A 119 -13.60 -21.66 -16.24
CA ASN A 119 -12.64 -21.19 -15.25
C ASN A 119 -13.09 -19.82 -14.76
N LEU A 120 -13.32 -19.67 -13.46
CA LEU A 120 -13.67 -18.41 -12.83
C LEU A 120 -12.51 -17.99 -11.92
N SER A 121 -11.77 -16.98 -12.34
CA SER A 121 -10.65 -16.43 -11.56
C SER A 121 -11.06 -15.13 -10.88
N VAL A 122 -10.68 -15.00 -9.62
CA VAL A 122 -10.83 -13.80 -8.81
C VAL A 122 -9.44 -13.27 -8.50
N ASN A 123 -9.09 -12.14 -9.11
CA ASN A 123 -7.82 -11.47 -8.85
C ASN A 123 -8.03 -10.43 -7.75
N LEU A 124 -7.50 -10.69 -6.56
CA LEU A 124 -7.54 -9.76 -5.44
C LEU A 124 -6.48 -8.69 -5.61
N THR A 125 -6.77 -7.50 -5.10
CA THR A 125 -5.81 -6.40 -5.07
C THR A 125 -4.63 -6.77 -4.16
N GLU A 126 -3.42 -6.80 -4.73
CA GLU A 126 -2.18 -6.96 -3.97
C GLU A 126 -1.81 -5.67 -3.22
N MET A 127 -1.49 -5.81 -1.93
CA MET A 127 -0.86 -4.74 -1.15
C MET A 127 0.55 -5.15 -0.77
N HIS A 128 1.50 -4.38 -1.28
CA HIS A 128 2.92 -4.58 -1.11
C HIS A 128 3.42 -3.84 0.13
N SER A 129 4.54 -4.29 0.68
CA SER A 129 5.23 -3.60 1.77
C SER A 129 6.68 -3.44 1.36
N ARG A 130 6.90 -2.58 0.39
CA ARG A 130 8.19 -2.42 -0.27
C ARG A 130 8.52 -0.96 -0.49
N PHE A 131 9.76 -0.71 -0.86
CA PHE A 131 10.17 0.61 -1.30
C PHE A 131 10.81 0.56 -2.68
N LYS A 132 10.78 1.70 -3.35
CA LYS A 132 11.42 1.96 -4.62
C LYS A 132 12.21 3.26 -4.51
N ILE A 133 13.51 3.19 -4.79
CA ILE A 133 14.38 4.36 -4.83
C ILE A 133 14.78 4.59 -6.28
N THR A 134 14.73 5.84 -6.69
CA THR A 134 15.29 6.30 -7.96
C THR A 134 16.43 7.25 -7.63
N SER A 135 17.63 6.84 -8.02
CA SER A 135 18.86 7.56 -7.76
C SER A 135 19.24 8.30 -9.04
N ILE A 136 19.34 9.62 -8.96
CA ILE A 136 19.70 10.46 -10.10
C ILE A 136 20.87 11.36 -9.74
N LYS A 137 21.58 11.76 -10.78
CA LYS A 137 22.62 12.78 -10.72
C LYS A 137 22.46 13.80 -11.83
N THR A 138 23.13 14.92 -11.70
CA THR A 138 23.21 15.93 -12.76
C THR A 138 24.60 15.91 -13.40
N ASP A 139 24.67 15.92 -14.73
CA ASP A 139 25.95 16.04 -15.43
C ASP A 139 26.48 17.48 -15.45
N ASP A 140 27.65 17.68 -16.05
CA ASP A 140 28.28 18.99 -16.15
C ASP A 140 27.46 20.03 -16.96
N ASN A 141 26.51 19.56 -17.78
CA ASN A 141 25.64 20.41 -18.60
C ASN A 141 24.31 20.75 -17.89
N GLY A 142 24.04 20.16 -16.73
CA GLY A 142 22.77 20.30 -16.04
C GLY A 142 21.73 19.24 -16.41
N ASP A 143 22.11 18.21 -17.19
CA ASP A 143 21.19 17.15 -17.61
C ASP A 143 21.06 16.07 -16.54
N VAL A 144 19.83 15.61 -16.31
CA VAL A 144 19.53 14.57 -15.34
C VAL A 144 19.90 13.19 -15.91
N MET A 145 20.74 12.47 -15.18
CA MET A 145 21.22 11.13 -15.54
C MET A 145 20.95 10.13 -14.41
N PRO A 146 20.79 8.84 -14.74
CA PRO A 146 20.69 7.80 -13.72
C PRO A 146 21.99 7.69 -12.91
N LEU A 147 21.83 7.42 -11.61
CA LEU A 147 22.93 7.13 -10.69
C LEU A 147 22.85 5.67 -10.26
N HIS A 148 23.90 4.90 -10.57
CA HIS A 148 24.00 3.54 -10.07
C HIS A 148 24.29 3.53 -8.57
N SER A 149 23.40 2.93 -7.79
CA SER A 149 23.43 2.93 -6.33
C SER A 149 23.14 1.57 -5.70
N LYS A 150 23.74 1.34 -4.54
CA LYS A 150 23.61 0.10 -3.76
C LYS A 150 23.11 0.39 -2.35
N PHE A 151 22.14 -0.38 -1.91
CA PHE A 151 21.52 -0.30 -0.60
C PHE A 151 21.52 -1.65 0.09
N GLU A 152 21.75 -1.61 1.39
CA GLU A 152 21.60 -2.74 2.28
C GLU A 152 20.47 -2.46 3.26
N CYS A 153 19.68 -3.48 3.50
CA CYS A 153 18.52 -3.41 4.37
C CYS A 153 18.59 -4.57 5.35
N VAL A 154 18.32 -4.30 6.61
CA VAL A 154 18.24 -5.31 7.66
C VAL A 154 17.21 -4.92 8.70
N LYS A 155 16.56 -5.90 9.32
CA LYS A 155 15.62 -5.64 10.42
C LYS A 155 16.35 -4.96 11.57
N LYS A 156 15.68 -3.97 12.15
CA LYS A 156 16.27 -3.05 13.13
C LYS A 156 16.86 -3.76 14.35
N GLU A 157 16.27 -4.86 14.78
CA GLU A 157 16.78 -5.65 15.92
C GLU A 157 18.20 -6.15 15.70
N TYR A 158 18.53 -6.65 14.49
CA TYR A 158 19.89 -7.08 14.16
C TYR A 158 20.86 -5.91 14.00
N TYR A 159 20.38 -4.77 13.49
CA TYR A 159 21.20 -3.55 13.40
C TYR A 159 21.61 -3.03 14.78
N GLU A 160 20.68 -3.06 15.74
CA GLU A 160 20.94 -2.69 17.14
C GLU A 160 21.86 -3.70 17.82
N GLU A 161 21.66 -5.01 17.61
CA GLU A 161 22.53 -6.08 18.13
C GLU A 161 23.97 -5.95 17.60
N ALA A 162 24.13 -5.54 16.34
CA ALA A 162 25.41 -5.34 15.69
C ALA A 162 26.11 -4.01 16.05
N ASN A 163 25.57 -3.23 17.00
CA ASN A 163 26.05 -1.88 17.33
C ASN A 163 26.09 -0.94 16.10
N GLU A 164 25.01 -0.92 15.32
CA GLU A 164 24.82 -0.06 14.15
C GLU A 164 25.77 -0.36 12.97
N ASP A 165 26.35 -1.55 12.94
CA ASP A 165 27.14 -2.06 11.82
C ASP A 165 26.26 -2.91 10.90
N ILE A 166 25.93 -2.40 9.71
CA ILE A 166 24.99 -3.08 8.82
C ILE A 166 25.56 -4.39 8.24
N GLU A 167 26.87 -4.46 8.02
CA GLU A 167 27.49 -5.67 7.48
C GLU A 167 27.38 -6.80 8.50
N LYS A 168 27.75 -6.51 9.76
CA LYS A 168 27.57 -7.45 10.88
C LYS A 168 26.11 -7.80 11.14
N ALA A 169 25.19 -6.83 11.03
CA ALA A 169 23.76 -7.09 11.21
C ALA A 169 23.22 -8.08 10.18
N ILE A 170 23.67 -7.98 8.93
CA ILE A 170 23.31 -8.92 7.86
C ILE A 170 23.93 -10.30 8.12
N GLU A 171 25.16 -10.37 8.63
CA GLU A 171 25.77 -11.64 9.05
C GLU A 171 24.94 -12.33 10.14
N ILE A 172 24.54 -11.60 11.19
CA ILE A 172 23.67 -12.12 12.25
C ILE A 172 22.32 -12.60 11.68
N ALA A 173 21.70 -11.83 10.78
CA ALA A 173 20.43 -12.21 10.16
C ALA A 173 20.55 -13.50 9.31
N LYS A 174 21.68 -13.68 8.61
CA LYS A 174 21.98 -14.89 7.84
C LYS A 174 22.22 -16.10 8.73
N GLU A 175 22.96 -15.94 9.83
CA GLU A 175 23.23 -17.02 10.79
C GLU A 175 21.94 -17.54 11.45
N ASN A 176 20.94 -16.67 11.60
CA ASN A 176 19.62 -17.00 12.13
C ASN A 176 18.62 -17.52 11.07
N ASP A 177 19.07 -17.81 9.84
CA ASP A 177 18.24 -18.28 8.71
C ASP A 177 16.97 -17.43 8.48
N SER A 178 17.07 -16.11 8.73
CA SER A 178 15.94 -15.18 8.72
C SER A 178 15.75 -14.59 7.32
N GLU A 179 15.42 -15.46 6.36
CA GLU A 179 15.13 -15.07 4.99
C GLU A 179 13.99 -14.04 4.95
N GLY A 180 14.22 -12.88 4.32
CA GLY A 180 13.29 -11.75 4.30
C GLY A 180 13.52 -10.69 5.38
N ASP A 181 14.37 -10.95 6.38
CA ASP A 181 14.75 -9.94 7.38
C ASP A 181 15.94 -9.06 6.96
N TYR A 182 16.56 -9.38 5.82
CA TYR A 182 17.54 -8.53 5.16
C TYR A 182 17.38 -8.56 3.64
N GLN A 183 17.87 -7.53 2.96
CA GLN A 183 17.96 -7.46 1.49
C GLN A 183 19.20 -6.67 1.09
N ILE A 184 19.88 -7.10 0.03
CA ILE A 184 20.95 -6.33 -0.64
C ILE A 184 20.41 -5.96 -2.00
N LEU A 185 20.33 -4.67 -2.29
CA LEU A 185 19.65 -4.11 -3.45
C LEU A 185 20.62 -3.25 -4.24
N GLU A 186 20.57 -3.38 -5.55
CA GLU A 186 21.38 -2.61 -6.50
C GLU A 186 20.45 -2.07 -7.58
N SER A 187 20.66 -0.82 -7.99
CA SER A 187 19.86 -0.20 -9.05
C SER A 187 20.10 -0.84 -10.41
N ASP A 188 19.10 -0.75 -11.27
CA ASP A 188 19.24 -1.03 -12.70
C ASP A 188 19.96 0.12 -13.44
N ASP A 189 20.12 -0.03 -14.76
CA ASP A 189 20.76 0.96 -15.65
C ASP A 189 20.03 2.32 -15.65
N ASN A 190 18.80 2.39 -15.17
CA ASN A 190 18.01 3.61 -15.04
C ASN A 190 18.13 4.24 -13.65
N GLY A 191 19.03 3.74 -12.79
CA GLY A 191 19.20 4.21 -11.41
C GLY A 191 18.02 3.83 -10.52
N VAL A 192 17.23 2.82 -10.88
CA VAL A 192 16.04 2.40 -10.16
C VAL A 192 16.28 1.08 -9.45
N LEU A 193 15.98 1.03 -8.16
CA LEU A 193 15.88 -0.22 -7.39
C LEU A 193 14.50 -0.35 -6.75
N GLN A 194 14.05 -1.59 -6.58
CA GLN A 194 12.84 -1.92 -5.85
C GLN A 194 13.11 -3.11 -4.94
N SER A 195 12.69 -3.01 -3.68
CA SER A 195 12.81 -4.12 -2.74
C SER A 195 11.78 -5.21 -3.03
N ASN A 196 12.06 -6.42 -2.54
CA ASN A 196 11.03 -7.42 -2.32
C ASN A 196 10.09 -6.98 -1.18
N ASP A 197 8.96 -7.68 -1.04
CA ASP A 197 8.00 -7.39 0.02
C ASP A 197 8.57 -7.73 1.40
N PHE A 198 8.46 -6.77 2.32
CA PHE A 198 8.86 -6.92 3.71
C PHE A 198 7.69 -7.39 4.58
N LEU A 199 8.03 -8.17 5.61
CA LEU A 199 7.09 -8.53 6.67
C LEU A 199 6.90 -7.37 7.64
N ARG A 200 6.00 -7.55 8.61
CA ARG A 200 5.76 -6.57 9.66
C ARG A 200 7.03 -6.40 10.50
N GLY A 201 7.53 -5.18 10.59
CA GLY A 201 8.74 -4.85 11.33
C GLY A 201 9.22 -3.45 11.02
N THR A 202 10.33 -3.07 11.64
CA THR A 202 11.10 -1.89 11.26
C THR A 202 12.42 -2.38 10.70
N TYR A 203 12.80 -1.84 9.54
CA TYR A 203 14.03 -2.19 8.84
C TYR A 203 14.89 -0.93 8.71
N ILE A 204 16.20 -1.08 8.89
CA ILE A 204 17.19 -0.05 8.62
C ILE A 204 17.64 -0.23 7.18
N ILE A 205 17.57 0.85 6.41
CA ILE A 205 18.08 0.93 5.06
C ILE A 205 19.28 1.87 5.08
N LYS A 206 20.41 1.39 4.58
CA LYS A 206 21.65 2.15 4.48
C LYS A 206 22.16 2.09 3.05
N LYS A 207 22.54 3.26 2.54
CA LYS A 207 23.25 3.36 1.28
C LYS A 207 24.71 2.95 1.48
N ILE A 208 25.25 2.14 0.58
CA ILE A 208 26.61 1.56 0.70
C ILE A 208 27.58 2.19 -0.29
N ASP A 209 27.08 2.94 -1.28
CA ASP A 209 27.95 3.73 -2.14
C ASP A 209 28.14 5.17 -1.63
N ASP A 210 29.31 5.74 -1.93
CA ASP A 210 29.74 7.06 -1.44
C ASP A 210 29.28 8.24 -2.31
N LYS A 211 28.39 8.02 -3.30
CA LYS A 211 28.09 9.05 -4.32
C LYS A 211 27.10 10.10 -3.82
N ILE A 212 26.16 9.72 -2.97
CA ILE A 212 25.27 10.63 -2.25
C ILE A 212 25.34 10.22 -0.78
N ASN A 213 25.70 11.16 0.08
CA ASN A 213 25.74 10.89 1.51
C ASN A 213 24.32 10.87 2.07
N LEU A 214 23.77 9.67 2.22
CA LEU A 214 22.44 9.46 2.78
C LEU A 214 22.56 8.77 4.14
N ASP A 215 22.18 9.49 5.18
CA ASP A 215 22.05 8.93 6.53
C ASP A 215 21.14 7.70 6.51
N PRO A 216 21.44 6.63 7.28
CA PRO A 216 20.54 5.48 7.40
C PRO A 216 19.12 5.92 7.81
N PHE A 217 18.12 5.27 7.23
CA PHE A 217 16.72 5.58 7.46
C PHE A 217 15.89 4.31 7.70
N GLU A 218 14.71 4.47 8.28
CA GLU A 218 13.85 3.36 8.66
C GLU A 218 12.79 3.11 7.59
N LEU A 219 12.59 1.87 7.16
CA LEU A 219 11.32 1.42 6.60
C LEU A 219 10.48 0.83 7.74
N VAL A 220 9.35 1.45 8.02
CA VAL A 220 8.40 0.96 9.02
C VAL A 220 7.27 0.26 8.29
N VAL A 221 7.16 -1.05 8.50
CA VAL A 221 6.05 -1.88 8.04
C VAL A 221 5.19 -2.22 9.24
N SER A 222 4.13 -1.44 9.43
CA SER A 222 3.17 -1.65 10.51
C SER A 222 1.86 -2.22 9.97
N ARG A 223 0.95 -2.62 10.85
CA ARG A 223 -0.41 -3.02 10.48
C ARG A 223 -1.39 -2.25 11.36
N ASP A 224 -2.22 -1.40 10.76
CA ASP A 224 -3.45 -0.93 11.41
C ASP A 224 -4.58 -1.86 11.02
N LYS A 225 -4.99 -2.72 11.97
CA LYS A 225 -5.88 -3.87 11.74
C LYS A 225 -5.34 -4.76 10.61
N ASP A 226 -5.96 -4.59 9.45
CA ASP A 226 -5.83 -5.37 8.25
C ASP A 226 -5.03 -4.63 7.16
N THR A 227 -4.71 -3.35 7.33
CA THR A 227 -3.96 -2.60 6.30
C THR A 227 -2.48 -2.52 6.68
N PRO A 228 -1.55 -3.03 5.84
CA PRO A 228 -0.14 -2.73 6.02
C PRO A 228 0.04 -1.23 5.83
N TYR A 229 0.56 -0.57 6.86
CA TYR A 229 0.92 0.82 6.82
C TYR A 229 2.44 0.89 6.73
N THR A 230 2.91 1.10 5.49
CA THR A 230 4.32 1.13 5.11
C THR A 230 4.74 2.55 4.80
N TYR A 231 5.82 3.00 5.42
CA TYR A 231 6.41 4.33 5.17
C TYR A 231 7.91 4.31 5.47
N ILE A 232 8.64 5.22 4.83
CA ILE A 232 10.02 5.52 5.17
C ILE A 232 10.03 6.64 6.21
N ARG A 233 10.85 6.51 7.26
CA ARG A 233 11.19 7.56 8.20
C ARG A 233 12.66 7.91 8.09
N MET A 234 12.93 9.14 7.66
CA MET A 234 14.26 9.72 7.59
C MET A 234 14.75 10.12 8.99
N LYS A 235 16.07 10.25 9.17
CA LYS A 235 16.71 10.62 10.44
C LYS A 235 16.25 11.96 11.02
N ASP A 236 15.89 12.92 10.15
CA ASP A 236 15.36 14.24 10.54
C ASP A 236 13.88 14.21 10.99
N GLY A 237 13.25 13.03 10.92
CA GLY A 237 11.85 12.78 11.23
C GLY A 237 10.89 12.91 10.04
N LYS A 238 11.37 13.17 8.81
CA LYS A 238 10.52 13.17 7.60
C LYS A 238 9.90 11.79 7.42
N GLU A 239 8.60 11.73 7.18
CA GLU A 239 7.93 10.49 6.79
C GLU A 239 7.51 10.54 5.32
N ILE A 240 7.93 9.55 4.54
CA ILE A 240 7.53 9.35 3.14
C ILE A 240 6.58 8.17 3.10
N SER A 241 5.30 8.43 2.87
CA SER A 241 4.27 7.39 2.91
C SER A 241 4.23 6.56 1.63
N SER A 242 3.71 5.34 1.73
CA SER A 242 3.40 4.51 0.55
C SER A 242 2.28 5.08 -0.33
N ASP A 243 2.30 4.65 -1.59
CA ASP A 243 1.21 4.79 -2.55
C ASP A 243 0.05 3.83 -2.24
N SER A 244 -1.00 3.86 -3.07
CA SER A 244 -2.18 3.02 -2.87
C SER A 244 -1.92 1.51 -2.96
N LYS A 245 -0.78 1.10 -3.51
CA LYS A 245 -0.34 -0.31 -3.60
C LYS A 245 0.56 -0.70 -2.44
N GLY A 246 0.83 0.21 -1.50
CA GLY A 246 1.70 -0.03 -0.34
C GLY A 246 3.21 0.08 -0.66
N THR A 247 3.58 0.61 -1.84
CA THR A 247 4.97 0.87 -2.19
C THR A 247 5.37 2.30 -1.82
N VAL A 248 6.43 2.45 -1.02
CA VAL A 248 7.03 3.77 -0.75
C VAL A 248 7.94 4.12 -1.92
N LYS A 249 7.81 5.34 -2.45
CA LYS A 249 8.66 5.83 -3.54
C LYS A 249 9.48 7.01 -3.04
N MET A 250 10.75 7.05 -3.42
CA MET A 250 11.66 8.14 -3.08
C MET A 250 12.60 8.37 -4.27
N ILE A 251 12.96 9.63 -4.49
CA ILE A 251 14.02 10.01 -5.42
C ILE A 251 15.14 10.65 -4.58
N GLU A 252 16.36 10.16 -4.75
CA GLU A 252 17.56 10.81 -4.21
C GLU A 252 18.38 11.44 -5.34
N CYS A 253 18.99 12.58 -5.03
CA CYS A 253 19.67 13.43 -6.01
C CYS A 253 21.04 13.85 -5.48
N ASP A 254 22.04 13.96 -6.35
CA ASP A 254 23.36 14.50 -5.99
C ASP A 254 23.41 16.04 -5.96
N GLN A 255 22.39 16.70 -6.50
CA GLN A 255 22.23 18.14 -6.53
C GLN A 255 20.81 18.54 -6.09
N SER A 256 20.68 19.71 -5.48
CA SER A 256 19.41 20.26 -5.03
C SER A 256 18.42 20.47 -6.18
N ILE A 257 17.29 19.76 -6.14
CA ILE A 257 16.18 19.92 -7.09
C ILE A 257 15.06 20.73 -6.44
N GLN A 258 14.60 21.76 -7.15
CA GLN A 258 13.40 22.48 -6.75
C GLN A 258 12.17 21.58 -6.95
N SER A 259 11.38 21.44 -5.88
CA SER A 259 10.18 20.60 -5.88
C SER A 259 8.99 21.35 -5.29
N ALA A 260 7.82 21.13 -5.86
CA ALA A 260 6.59 21.65 -5.26
C ALA A 260 6.37 21.00 -3.89
N THR A 261 5.88 21.74 -2.91
CA THR A 261 5.48 21.16 -1.63
C THR A 261 3.98 20.88 -1.65
N ARG A 262 3.60 19.62 -1.47
CA ARG A 262 2.20 19.21 -1.36
C ARG A 262 1.92 18.70 0.05
N ILE A 263 0.92 19.28 0.69
CA ILE A 263 0.41 18.80 1.97
C ILE A 263 -0.70 17.79 1.68
N VAL A 264 -0.55 16.56 2.20
CA VAL A 264 -1.50 15.46 1.98
C VAL A 264 -2.05 14.99 3.31
N LEU A 265 -3.36 15.10 3.48
CA LEU A 265 -4.10 14.59 4.63
C LEU A 265 -4.57 13.17 4.34
N LYS A 266 -4.01 12.20 5.05
CA LYS A 266 -4.39 10.78 4.97
C LYS A 266 -5.20 10.35 6.18
N SER A 267 -6.12 9.43 5.97
CA SER A 267 -6.75 8.62 7.02
C SER A 267 -5.73 7.65 7.62
N LYS A 268 -6.08 7.00 8.74
CA LYS A 268 -5.23 5.97 9.38
C LYS A 268 -4.79 4.86 8.42
N ASN A 269 -5.60 4.54 7.42
CA ASN A 269 -5.32 3.50 6.44
C ASN A 269 -4.50 4.02 5.24
N ALA A 270 -3.76 5.13 5.40
CA ALA A 270 -2.96 5.80 4.36
C ALA A 270 -3.71 6.23 3.07
N LYS A 271 -5.04 6.17 3.06
CA LYS A 271 -5.86 6.75 1.98
C LYS A 271 -5.97 8.24 2.16
N VAL A 272 -5.81 9.01 1.08
CA VAL A 272 -6.08 10.44 1.05
C VAL A 272 -7.51 10.69 1.52
N SER A 273 -7.68 11.66 2.41
CA SER A 273 -8.97 12.01 3.01
C SER A 273 -9.80 12.85 2.05
N ASP A 274 -11.11 12.64 2.00
CA ASP A 274 -12.02 13.53 1.26
C ASP A 274 -12.37 14.82 2.04
N GLU A 275 -11.79 15.02 3.24
CA GLU A 275 -12.08 16.19 4.07
C GLU A 275 -11.43 17.47 3.54
N ASN A 276 -12.17 18.58 3.63
CA ASN A 276 -11.61 19.92 3.45
C ASN A 276 -11.16 20.46 4.81
N ALA A 277 -10.02 21.14 4.83
CA ALA A 277 -9.49 21.75 6.04
C ALA A 277 -8.70 23.02 5.75
N THR A 278 -8.55 23.88 6.74
CA THR A 278 -7.61 25.01 6.67
C THR A 278 -6.51 24.86 7.69
N PHE A 279 -5.31 25.37 7.41
CA PHE A 279 -4.17 25.30 8.32
C PHE A 279 -3.21 26.47 8.12
N LYS A 280 -2.25 26.63 9.03
CA LYS A 280 -1.15 27.58 8.95
C LYS A 280 0.19 26.88 9.04
N ILE A 281 1.20 27.47 8.42
CA ILE A 281 2.57 26.95 8.40
C ILE A 281 3.46 27.88 9.21
N LYS A 282 4.28 27.31 10.08
CA LYS A 282 5.31 28.01 10.84
C LYS A 282 6.67 27.50 10.41
N MET A 283 7.57 28.41 10.07
CA MET A 283 8.96 28.08 9.76
C MET A 283 9.76 27.97 11.06
N LEU A 284 10.61 26.95 11.17
CA LEU A 284 11.39 26.67 12.37
C LEU A 284 12.89 26.83 12.09
N GLN A 285 13.64 27.07 13.17
CA GLN A 285 15.09 26.89 13.25
C GLN A 285 15.40 25.44 13.63
N ASP A 286 16.68 25.06 13.58
CA ASP A 286 17.16 23.71 13.91
C ASP A 286 16.82 23.31 15.36
N ASP A 287 16.73 24.28 16.27
CA ASP A 287 16.33 24.08 17.68
C ASP A 287 14.80 24.07 17.89
N GLU A 288 14.03 23.92 16.81
CA GLU A 288 12.57 23.98 16.74
C GLU A 288 11.93 25.32 17.16
N LYS A 289 12.71 26.38 17.40
CA LYS A 289 12.13 27.70 17.65
C LYS A 289 11.60 28.32 16.36
N ALA A 290 10.60 29.18 16.50
CA ALA A 290 10.02 29.88 15.37
C ALA A 290 11.05 30.81 14.68
N LEU A 291 11.25 30.64 13.37
CA LEU A 291 12.09 31.52 12.56
C LEU A 291 11.32 32.81 12.22
N LYS A 292 11.70 33.91 12.87
CA LYS A 292 11.04 35.23 12.76
C LYS A 292 11.73 36.10 11.74
N ASN A 293 10.97 37.01 11.12
CA ASN A 293 11.46 38.05 10.21
C ASN A 293 12.22 37.51 8.98
N TYR A 294 11.97 36.27 8.57
CA TYR A 294 12.47 35.75 7.30
C TYR A 294 11.77 36.48 6.15
N LYS A 295 12.51 36.86 5.11
CA LYS A 295 11.94 37.54 3.94
C LYS A 295 12.71 37.20 2.66
N LYS A 296 11.99 36.67 1.69
CA LYS A 296 12.33 36.57 0.27
C LYS A 296 11.18 37.18 -0.55
N ASP A 297 11.35 37.28 -1.87
CA ASP A 297 10.43 37.96 -2.77
C ASP A 297 8.98 37.45 -2.66
N TYR A 298 8.80 36.14 -2.57
CA TYR A 298 7.47 35.49 -2.55
C TYR A 298 7.14 34.77 -1.23
N LEU A 299 8.04 34.82 -0.24
CA LEU A 299 7.87 34.11 1.03
C LEU A 299 8.42 34.92 2.20
N LYS A 300 7.63 35.09 3.26
CA LYS A 300 8.05 35.83 4.47
C LYS A 300 7.44 35.24 5.73
N THR A 301 8.05 35.49 6.89
CA THR A 301 7.48 35.12 8.20
C THR A 301 7.07 36.33 9.03
N ASP A 302 6.03 36.15 9.84
CA ASP A 302 5.62 37.13 10.85
C ASP A 302 6.46 37.03 12.14
N LYS A 303 6.13 37.85 13.16
CA LYS A 303 6.82 37.86 14.47
C LYS A 303 6.67 36.56 15.26
N LYS A 304 5.72 35.69 14.89
CA LYS A 304 5.46 34.38 15.48
C LYS A 304 6.00 33.24 14.61
N GLY A 305 6.65 33.56 13.49
CA GLY A 305 7.23 32.62 12.52
C GLY A 305 6.24 32.04 11.52
N TYR A 306 4.99 32.52 11.47
CA TYR A 306 4.02 32.04 10.49
C TYR A 306 4.36 32.56 9.10
N ILE A 307 4.33 31.65 8.13
CA ILE A 307 4.64 31.96 6.74
C ILE A 307 3.46 32.68 6.09
N SER A 308 3.80 33.68 5.27
CA SER A 308 2.93 34.20 4.22
C SER A 308 3.60 33.98 2.87
N MET A 309 2.82 33.49 1.89
CA MET A 309 3.25 33.26 0.52
C MET A 309 2.49 34.18 -0.43
N TYR A 310 3.15 34.65 -1.49
CA TYR A 310 2.48 35.42 -2.54
C TYR A 310 2.03 34.47 -3.65
N ASP A 311 0.72 34.41 -3.92
CA ASP A 311 0.11 33.50 -4.91
C ASP A 311 0.03 34.10 -6.32
N GLY A 312 0.71 35.21 -6.58
CA GLY A 312 0.61 35.99 -7.81
C GLY A 312 -0.40 37.14 -7.72
N VAL A 313 -1.34 37.09 -6.78
CA VAL A 313 -2.40 38.10 -6.60
C VAL A 313 -2.34 38.74 -5.21
N ARG A 314 -2.08 37.95 -4.17
CA ARG A 314 -2.12 38.39 -2.78
C ARG A 314 -1.21 37.56 -1.89
N TRP A 315 -0.91 38.12 -0.72
CA TRP A 315 -0.26 37.38 0.35
C TRP A 315 -1.28 36.52 1.09
N ILE A 316 -1.07 35.21 1.11
CA ILE A 316 -1.86 34.25 1.87
C ILE A 316 -1.06 33.71 3.05
N ASN A 317 -1.71 33.50 4.19
CA ASN A 317 -1.08 32.94 5.41
C ASN A 317 -1.90 31.80 6.04
N THR A 318 -3.01 31.45 5.39
CA THR A 318 -3.90 30.35 5.76
C THR A 318 -4.14 29.56 4.49
N PHE A 319 -3.84 28.28 4.55
CA PHE A 319 -3.83 27.36 3.40
C PHE A 319 -5.03 26.43 3.51
N THR A 320 -5.51 25.94 2.37
CA THR A 320 -6.74 25.13 2.30
C THR A 320 -6.43 23.78 1.66
N LEU A 321 -6.68 22.70 2.40
CA LEU A 321 -6.79 21.34 1.90
C LEU A 321 -8.15 21.20 1.21
N LYS A 322 -8.13 20.84 -0.08
CA LYS A 322 -9.32 20.46 -0.85
C LYS A 322 -9.25 18.96 -1.11
N LYS A 323 -10.25 18.21 -0.65
CA LYS A 323 -10.23 16.72 -0.69
C LYS A 323 -8.89 16.17 -0.18
N GLY A 324 -8.47 16.66 1.00
CA GLY A 324 -7.26 16.21 1.66
C GLY A 324 -5.95 16.70 1.06
N GLU A 325 -5.94 17.51 0.01
CA GLU A 325 -4.68 17.92 -0.65
C GLU A 325 -4.55 19.45 -0.78
N CYS A 326 -3.31 19.94 -0.66
CA CYS A 326 -2.95 21.33 -0.85
C CYS A 326 -1.54 21.43 -1.43
N VAL A 327 -1.42 21.85 -2.69
CA VAL A 327 -0.13 22.26 -3.26
C VAL A 327 0.14 23.71 -2.85
N LEU A 328 1.32 23.98 -2.29
CA LEU A 328 1.69 25.32 -1.88
C LEU A 328 2.05 26.18 -3.11
N PRO A 329 1.67 27.47 -3.14
CA PRO A 329 1.92 28.33 -4.30
C PRO A 329 3.39 28.72 -4.48
N VAL A 330 4.23 28.50 -3.47
CA VAL A 330 5.65 28.83 -3.48
C VAL A 330 6.41 27.64 -2.92
N VAL A 331 7.49 27.26 -3.60
CA VAL A 331 8.43 26.22 -3.14
C VAL A 331 8.99 26.60 -1.78
N LEU A 332 8.86 25.69 -0.81
CA LEU A 332 9.49 25.88 0.49
C LEU A 332 11.00 25.64 0.37
N PRO A 333 11.84 26.52 0.93
CA PRO A 333 13.25 26.21 1.12
C PRO A 333 13.45 24.97 1.99
N ASP A 334 14.63 24.36 1.89
CA ASP A 334 15.02 23.28 2.77
C ASP A 334 14.96 23.71 4.23
N GLY A 335 14.45 22.82 5.09
CA GLY A 335 14.37 23.06 6.52
C GLY A 335 13.13 22.47 7.20
N LEU A 336 12.95 22.90 8.46
CA LEU A 336 11.92 22.41 9.37
C LEU A 336 10.72 23.36 9.43
N TYR A 337 9.54 22.76 9.43
CA TYR A 337 8.27 23.46 9.47
C TYR A 337 7.29 22.79 10.44
N LYS A 338 6.30 23.57 10.87
CA LYS A 338 5.20 23.09 11.70
C LYS A 338 3.87 23.53 11.12
N LEU A 339 3.04 22.55 10.81
CA LEU A 339 1.66 22.74 10.42
C LEU A 339 0.80 22.85 11.68
N SER A 340 -0.05 23.87 11.76
CA SER A 340 -0.82 24.19 12.96
C SER A 340 -2.13 24.90 12.62
N ASP A 341 -2.94 25.18 13.65
CA ASP A 341 -4.20 25.90 13.53
C ASP A 341 -5.18 25.25 12.53
N PHE A 342 -5.24 23.91 12.56
CA PHE A 342 -6.14 23.14 11.70
C PHE A 342 -7.61 23.42 12.05
N SER A 343 -8.41 23.75 11.02
CA SER A 343 -9.87 23.80 11.10
C SER A 343 -10.45 22.75 10.15
N ILE A 344 -11.13 21.75 10.72
CA ILE A 344 -11.70 20.62 9.99
C ILE A 344 -13.03 20.24 10.65
N LYS A 345 -14.02 19.83 9.84
CA LYS A 345 -15.42 19.78 10.26
C LYS A 345 -15.71 18.76 11.37
N HIS A 346 -15.03 17.60 11.37
CA HIS A 346 -15.37 16.47 12.24
C HIS A 346 -14.17 15.83 12.95
N SER A 347 -12.99 16.46 12.88
CA SER A 347 -11.74 15.91 13.40
C SER A 347 -10.92 16.95 14.16
N LYS A 348 -9.93 16.53 14.95
CA LYS A 348 -8.92 17.43 15.52
C LYS A 348 -7.54 16.93 15.13
N ILE A 349 -6.83 17.74 14.34
CA ILE A 349 -5.45 17.48 13.95
C ILE A 349 -4.55 18.22 14.93
N LYS A 350 -3.65 17.49 15.62
CA LYS A 350 -2.59 18.12 16.41
C LYS A 350 -1.60 18.80 15.46
N SER A 351 -0.90 19.82 15.94
CA SER A 351 0.17 20.40 15.14
C SER A 351 1.21 19.35 14.77
N THR A 352 1.65 19.34 13.51
CA THR A 352 2.53 18.31 12.94
C THR A 352 3.82 18.95 12.46
N ARG A 353 4.96 18.34 12.80
CA ARG A 353 6.27 18.73 12.27
C ARG A 353 6.42 18.12 10.87
N VAL A 354 6.96 18.89 9.94
CA VAL A 354 7.27 18.45 8.58
C VAL A 354 8.63 19.02 8.17
N SER A 355 9.38 18.28 7.36
CA SER A 355 10.64 18.74 6.79
C SER A 355 10.58 18.71 5.26
N VAL A 356 11.29 19.66 4.65
CA VAL A 356 11.44 19.78 3.20
C VAL A 356 12.93 19.68 2.88
N SER A 357 13.25 18.90 1.85
CA SER A 357 14.62 18.67 1.38
C SER A 357 14.62 18.66 -0.15
N SER A 358 15.58 19.37 -0.74
CA SER A 358 15.80 19.43 -2.18
C SER A 358 16.60 18.24 -2.72
N GLU A 359 17.21 17.46 -1.83
CA GLU A 359 18.04 16.28 -2.15
C GLU A 359 17.22 14.98 -2.09
N ILE A 360 16.10 14.99 -1.35
CA ILE A 360 15.22 13.83 -1.16
C ILE A 360 13.79 14.21 -1.50
N ILE A 361 13.30 13.68 -2.62
CA ILE A 361 11.98 14.01 -3.17
C ILE A 361 11.04 12.82 -2.98
N SER A 362 9.78 13.10 -2.62
CA SER A 362 8.77 12.05 -2.36
C SER A 362 8.25 11.39 -3.64
N GLY A 363 8.41 12.04 -4.79
CA GLY A 363 8.03 11.49 -6.08
C GLY A 363 7.81 12.56 -7.14
N LEU A 364 7.00 12.22 -8.13
CA LEU A 364 6.59 13.11 -9.21
C LEU A 364 5.07 13.32 -9.17
N ASP A 365 4.62 14.50 -9.62
CA ASP A 365 3.20 14.77 -9.85
C ASP A 365 2.72 14.24 -11.22
N GLU A 366 1.48 14.56 -11.60
CA GLU A 366 0.86 14.09 -12.85
C GLU A 366 1.57 14.61 -14.11
N ASP A 367 2.23 15.76 -14.01
CA ASP A 367 3.02 16.38 -15.07
C ASP A 367 4.50 15.98 -15.00
N SER A 368 4.80 14.93 -14.22
CA SER A 368 6.16 14.42 -13.98
C SER A 368 7.10 15.45 -13.36
N GLN A 369 6.55 16.44 -12.63
CA GLN A 369 7.35 17.43 -11.91
C GLN A 369 7.69 16.94 -10.49
N PRO A 370 8.89 17.25 -9.97
CA PRO A 370 9.29 16.85 -8.63
C PRO A 370 8.37 17.41 -7.54
N VAL A 371 7.90 16.53 -6.64
CA VAL A 371 7.03 16.91 -5.52
C VAL A 371 7.52 16.33 -4.20
N ASN A 372 7.52 17.19 -3.18
CA ASN A 372 7.75 16.83 -1.79
C ASN A 372 6.40 16.75 -1.06
N ASP A 373 6.01 15.53 -0.71
CA ASP A 373 4.77 15.27 0.02
C ASP A 373 5.03 15.38 1.53
N CYS A 374 4.32 16.30 2.16
CA CYS A 374 4.22 16.40 3.61
C CYS A 374 2.92 15.77 4.07
N VAL A 375 3.01 14.54 4.58
CA VAL A 375 1.85 13.73 4.93
C VAL A 375 1.40 14.00 6.37
N ILE A 376 0.10 14.15 6.58
CA ILE A 376 -0.54 14.32 7.88
C ILE A 376 -1.58 13.22 8.05
N PHE A 377 -1.59 12.57 9.21
CA PHE A 377 -2.59 11.54 9.51
C PHE A 377 -3.73 12.06 10.39
N LEU A 378 -4.97 11.76 9.98
CA LEU A 378 -6.14 11.86 10.84
C LEU A 378 -6.06 10.81 11.94
N LYS A 379 -6.19 11.24 13.20
CA LYS A 379 -6.19 10.37 14.38
C LYS A 379 -7.58 9.89 14.76
#